data_AF-A0A382QW18-F1
#
_entry.id   AF-A0A382QW18-F1
#
_cell.length_a   1.000
_cell.length_b   1.000
_cell.length_c   1.000
_cell.angle_alpha   90.00
_cell.angle_beta   90.00
_cell.angle_gamma   90.00
#
_symmetry.space_group_name_H-M   'P 1'
#
loop_
_entity.id
_entity.type
_entity.pdbx_description
1 polymer ?
#
loop_
_entity_poly.entity_id
_entity_poly.type
_entity_poly.pdbx_seq_one_letter_code
_entity_poly.pdbx_strand_id
1 'polypeptide(L)' 'VLLVLVTAVALEGTLLDELRVGGVSVELLLLVSVLTGYHGGPERGAITAFFAGLLHDSIVGAPLGLHALVY' A
#
# COMPACT_ATOMS: atom_id res chain seq x y z
N VAL A 1 -9.07 3.11 7.90
CA VAL A 1 -8.24 2.79 6.70
C VAL A 1 -7.04 3.71 6.60
N LEU A 2 -7.21 5.04 6.55
CA LEU A 2 -6.07 5.98 6.47
C LEU A 2 -4.98 5.73 7.51
N LEU A 3 -5.33 5.62 8.80
CA LEU A 3 -4.35 5.31 9.85
C LEU A 3 -3.60 4.01 9.56
N VAL A 4 -4.30 2.97 9.10
CA VAL A 4 -3.70 1.68 8.75
C VAL A 4 -2.72 1.81 7.59
N LEU A 5 -3.04 2.59 6.55
CA LEU A 5 -2.14 2.84 5.42
C LEU A 5 -0.88 3.60 5.85
N VAL A 6 -1.04 4.64 6.68
CA VAL A 6 0.11 5.42 7.21
C VAL A 6 0.98 4.56 8.11
N THR A 7 0.39 3.75 9.00
CA THR A 7 1.15 2.83 9.84
C THR A 7 1.83 1.74 9.01
N ALA A 8 1.15 1.20 7.99
CA ALA A 8 1.70 0.19 7.08
C ALA A 8 2.94 0.72 6.36
N VAL A 9 2.86 1.90 5.72
CA VAL A 9 4.02 2.44 4.99
C VAL A 9 5.15 2.87 5.92
N ALA A 10 4.84 3.38 7.10
CA ALA A 10 5.85 3.68 8.11
C ALA A 10 6.56 2.41 8.58
N LEU A 11 5.83 1.31 8.79
CA LEU A 11 6.38 0.02 9.19
C LEU A 11 7.25 -0.60 8.08
N GLU A 12 6.76 -0.52 6.84
CA GLU A 12 7.44 -0.98 5.64
C GLU A 12 8.80 -0.29 5.46
N GLY A 13 8.84 1.04 5.53
CA GLY A 13 10.07 1.82 5.35
C GLY A 13 10.97 1.93 6.59
N THR A 14 10.64 1.28 7.72
CA THR A 14 11.47 1.32 8.93
C THR A 14 11.85 -0.06 9.45
N LEU A 15 10.90 -0.79 10.04
CA LEU A 15 11.17 -2.08 10.69
C LEU A 15 11.26 -3.23 9.69
N LEU A 16 10.66 -3.10 8.52
CA LEU A 16 10.59 -4.15 7.50
C LEU A 16 11.45 -3.87 6.27
N ASP A 17 12.21 -2.78 6.24
CA ASP A 17 13.03 -2.40 5.08
C ASP A 17 14.06 -3.49 4.73
N GLU A 18 14.67 -4.08 5.76
CA GLU A 18 15.62 -5.20 5.59
C GLU A 18 14.93 -6.56 5.39
N LEU A 19 13.62 -6.66 5.63
CA LEU A 19 12.89 -7.92 5.48
C LEU A 19 12.60 -8.16 4.00
N ARG A 20 13.53 -8.87 3.35
CA ARG A 20 13.45 -9.19 1.93
C ARG A 20 13.52 -10.70 1.72
N VAL A 21 12.53 -11.26 1.04
CA VAL A 21 12.47 -12.69 0.71
C VAL A 21 12.84 -12.86 -0.76
N GLY A 22 13.97 -13.53 -1.04
CA GLY A 22 14.47 -13.67 -2.41
C GLY A 22 14.78 -12.33 -3.09
N GLY A 23 15.08 -11.29 -2.31
CA GLY A 23 15.29 -9.93 -2.83
C GLY A 23 14.01 -9.13 -3.06
N VAL A 24 12.84 -9.66 -2.73
CA VAL A 24 11.55 -8.94 -2.80
C VAL A 24 11.23 -8.36 -1.42
N SER A 25 10.98 -7.07 -1.34
CA SER A 25 10.55 -6.38 -0.11
C SER A 25 9.09 -6.70 0.21
N VAL A 26 8.72 -6.49 1.47
CA VAL A 26 7.30 -6.60 1.89
C VAL A 26 6.52 -5.40 1.36
N GLU A 27 5.39 -5.64 0.69
CA GLU A 27 4.44 -4.59 0.30
C GLU A 27 3.20 -4.60 1.20
N LEU A 28 3.21 -3.81 2.27
CA LEU A 28 2.12 -3.77 3.23
C LEU A 28 0.92 -2.98 2.72
N LEU A 29 1.16 -1.93 1.94
CA LEU A 29 0.08 -1.16 1.32
C LEU A 29 -0.79 -2.08 0.44
N LEU A 30 -0.19 -3.00 -0.32
CA LEU A 30 -0.89 -3.93 -1.22
C LEU A 30 -1.71 -4.92 -0.40
N LEU A 31 -1.08 -5.48 0.64
CA LEU A 31 -1.73 -6.40 1.55
C LEU A 31 -2.97 -5.77 2.20
N VAL A 32 -2.86 -4.53 2.70
CA VAL A 32 -4.00 -3.81 3.28
C VAL A 32 -5.12 -3.67 2.25
N SER A 33 -4.78 -3.27 1.02
CA SER A 33 -5.75 -3.05 -0.07
C SER A 33 -6.54 -4.33 -0.38
N VAL A 34 -5.85 -5.47 -0.52
CA VAL A 34 -6.46 -6.79 -0.73
C VAL A 34 -7.36 -7.17 0.44
N LEU A 35 -6.91 -7.00 1.69
CA LEU A 35 -7.69 -7.35 2.88
C LEU A 35 -8.95 -6.48 3.02
N THR A 36 -8.88 -5.19 2.70
CA THR A 36 -10.07 -4.33 2.64
C THR A 36 -11.04 -4.76 1.56
N GLY A 37 -10.56 -5.22 0.40
CA GLY A 37 -11.42 -5.78 -0.64
C GLY A 37 -12.07 -7.09 -0.21
N TYR A 38 -11.29 -7.97 0.41
CA TYR A 38 -11.74 -9.27 0.90
C TYR A 38 -12.85 -9.15 1.97
N HIS A 39 -12.68 -8.26 2.94
CA HIS A 39 -13.66 -8.09 4.02
C HIS A 39 -14.75 -7.05 3.71
N GLY A 40 -14.43 -6.02 2.93
CA GLY A 40 -15.29 -4.88 2.67
C GLY A 40 -16.02 -4.92 1.32
N GLY A 41 -15.71 -5.92 0.48
CA GLY A 41 -16.18 -5.99 -0.90
C GLY A 41 -15.32 -5.16 -1.86
N PRO A 42 -15.55 -5.33 -3.19
CA PRO A 42 -14.67 -4.82 -4.23
C PRO A 42 -14.54 -3.29 -4.22
N GLU A 43 -15.62 -2.56 -3.95
CA GLU A 43 -15.62 -1.09 -3.92
C GLU A 43 -14.69 -0.54 -2.81
N ARG A 44 -14.76 -1.12 -1.60
CA ARG A 44 -13.89 -0.72 -0.49
C ARG A 44 -12.43 -1.08 -0.73
N GLY A 45 -12.18 -2.21 -1.40
CA GLY A 45 -10.85 -2.59 -1.87
C GLY A 45 -10.29 -1.56 -2.85
N ALA A 46 -11.04 -1.24 -3.90
CA ALA A 46 -10.64 -0.29 -4.94
C ALA A 46 -10.38 1.12 -4.38
N ILE A 47 -11.25 1.62 -3.50
CA ILE A 47 -11.03 2.93 -2.84
C ILE A 47 -9.75 2.89 -2.00
N THR A 48 -9.54 1.82 -1.24
CA THR A 48 -8.34 1.69 -0.40
C THR A 48 -7.07 1.59 -1.24
N ALA A 49 -7.10 0.80 -2.32
CA ALA A 49 -6.01 0.60 -3.26
C ALA A 49 -5.61 1.90 -3.97
N PHE A 50 -6.60 2.68 -4.42
CA PHE A 50 -6.39 4.01 -5.00
C PHE A 50 -5.63 4.94 -4.04
N PHE A 51 -6.09 5.06 -2.80
CA PHE A 51 -5.41 5.91 -1.81
C PHE A 51 -4.05 5.35 -1.36
N ALA A 52 -3.89 4.03 -1.30
CA ALA A 52 -2.62 3.39 -1.03
C ALA A 52 -1.58 3.70 -2.11
N GLY A 53 -1.97 3.62 -3.39
CA GLY A 53 -1.13 3.99 -4.53
C GLY A 53 -0.76 5.48 -4.52
N LEU A 54 -1.70 6.38 -4.24
CA LEU A 54 -1.40 7.82 -4.09
C LEU A 54 -0.42 8.11 -2.96
N LEU A 55 -0.55 7.39 -1.84
CA LEU A 55 0.37 7.51 -0.71
C LEU A 55 1.78 7.01 -1.09
N HIS A 56 1.86 5.89 -1.80
CA HIS A 56 3.11 5.34 -2.30
C HIS A 56 3.81 6.30 -3.28
N ASP A 57 3.07 6.84 -4.25
CA ASP A 57 3.57 7.83 -5.22
C ASP A 57 4.18 9.05 -4.52
N SER A 58 3.50 9.53 -3.48
CA SER A 58 3.93 10.69 -2.69
C SER A 58 5.26 10.47 -1.96
N ILE A 59 5.57 9.22 -1.58
CA ILE A 59 6.76 8.87 -0.80
C ILE A 59 7.96 8.59 -1.71
N VAL A 60 7.74 7.85 -2.80
CA VAL A 60 8.80 7.46 -3.75
C VAL A 60 9.12 8.60 -4.73
N GLY A 61 8.30 9.65 -4.77
CA GLY A 61 8.45 10.78 -5.69
C GLY A 61 8.03 10.43 -7.12
N ALA A 62 7.17 9.42 -7.27
CA ALA A 62 6.57 9.07 -8.55
C ALA A 62 5.45 10.06 -8.91
N PRO A 63 5.06 10.16 -10.20
CA PRO A 63 3.88 10.94 -10.58
C PRO A 63 2.64 10.44 -9.85
N LEU A 64 1.92 11.36 -9.19
CA LEU A 64 0.69 11.02 -8.46
C LEU A 64 -0.33 10.33 -9.38
N GLY A 65 -0.76 9.14 -8.96
CA GLY A 65 -1.75 8.33 -9.65
C GLY A 65 -1.16 7.16 -10.44
N LEU A 66 0.18 7.08 -10.57
CA LEU A 66 0.83 5.96 -11.27
C LEU A 66 0.56 4.64 -10.55
N HIS A 67 0.90 4.55 -9.26
CA HIS A 67 0.66 3.32 -8.50
C HIS A 67 -0.83 3.14 -8.18
N ALA A 68 -1.59 4.23 -8.09
CA ALA A 68 -3.05 4.16 -7.88
C ALA A 68 -3.81 3.51 -9.05
N LEU A 69 -3.22 3.43 -10.25
CA LEU A 69 -3.77 2.72 -11.41
C LEU A 69 -3.50 1.21 -11.36
N VAL A 70 -2.45 0.80 -10.64
CA VAL A 70 -1.93 -0.58 -10.65
C VAL A 70 -2.39 -1.38 -9.42
N TYR A 71 -2.48 -0.71 -8.27
CA TYR A 71 -2.96 -1.28 -7.01
C TYR A 71 -4.44 -1.68 -7.06
#